data_AF-A0A650CUA3-F1
#
_entry.id   AF-A0A650CUA3-F1
#
_cell.length_a   1.000
_cell.length_b   1.000
_cell.length_c   1.000
_cell.angle_alpha   90.00
_cell.angle_beta   90.00
_cell.angle_gamma   90.00
#
_symmetry.space_group_name_H-M   'P 1'
#
loop_
_entity.id
_entity.type
_entity.pdbx_description
1 polymer ?
#
loop_
_entity_poly.entity_id
_entity_poly.type
_entity_poly.pdbx_seq_one_letter_code
_entity_poly.pdbx_strand_id
1 'polypeptide(L)'
;MNSYFVFVDESYRPNIFALSVVWTKNKTEPCKIKNEALKKIRKEKYHFHFKNDDDEIRKNFMNTILKSSINFGIILTEYPSSCSEYARYYIAEVINNLPVEENSRVVITIKGINDWINKKKCKINEEVIRWIRKRIFYTIKFNDKAGLEIADYIASAYTYCKFQKDNFCELLENKLTFLVRIR
;
A
#
# COMPACT_ATOMS: atom_id res chain seq x y z
N MET A 1 -9.61 5.84 21.43
CA MET A 1 -8.85 4.86 20.61
C MET A 1 -8.68 5.42 19.21
N ASN A 2 -7.43 5.70 18.81
CA ASN A 2 -7.14 6.20 17.46
C ASN A 2 -7.47 5.14 16.41
N SER A 3 -8.03 5.56 15.27
CA SER A 3 -8.37 4.67 14.16
C SER A 3 -7.56 5.04 12.93
N TYR A 4 -6.95 4.04 12.30
CA TYR A 4 -6.13 4.17 11.10
C TYR A 4 -6.68 3.30 9.97
N PHE A 5 -6.68 3.84 8.77
CA PHE A 5 -7.07 3.14 7.54
C PHE A 5 -5.80 2.89 6.74
N VAL A 6 -5.52 1.62 6.46
CA VAL A 6 -4.28 1.15 5.84
C VAL A 6 -4.63 0.44 4.54
N PHE A 7 -3.87 0.73 3.50
CA PHE A 7 -4.03 0.14 2.17
C PHE A 7 -2.69 -0.46 1.75
N VAL A 8 -2.74 -1.72 1.33
CA VAL A 8 -1.54 -2.49 0.96
C VAL A 8 -1.73 -3.04 -0.44
N ASP A 9 -0.77 -2.74 -1.30
CA ASP A 9 -0.67 -3.28 -2.67
C ASP A 9 0.80 -3.54 -2.99
N GLU A 10 1.03 -4.47 -3.91
CA GLU A 10 2.34 -4.89 -4.35
C GLU A 10 2.72 -4.37 -5.73
N SER A 11 4.02 -4.29 -5.97
CA SER A 11 4.59 -4.25 -7.32
C SER A 11 5.89 -5.03 -7.34
N TYR A 12 6.16 -5.68 -8.47
CA TYR A 12 7.31 -6.55 -8.58
C TYR A 12 7.95 -6.53 -9.96
N ARG A 13 9.25 -6.79 -9.96
CA ARG A 13 10.14 -7.07 -11.10
C ARG A 13 11.08 -8.19 -10.69
N PRO A 14 11.84 -8.82 -11.62
CA PRO A 14 12.60 -10.05 -11.33
C PRO A 14 13.46 -10.04 -10.05
N ASN A 15 13.97 -8.88 -9.63
CA ASN A 15 14.85 -8.75 -8.46
C ASN A 15 14.28 -7.90 -7.31
N ILE A 16 13.01 -7.52 -7.39
CA ILE A 16 12.38 -6.66 -6.37
C ILE A 16 10.90 -7.00 -6.25
N PHE A 17 10.47 -7.20 -5.01
CA PHE A 17 9.07 -7.30 -4.66
C PHE A 17 8.82 -6.30 -3.53
N ALA A 18 8.05 -5.27 -3.85
CA ALA A 18 7.79 -4.13 -2.99
C ALA A 18 6.30 -4.08 -2.61
N LEU A 19 6.04 -4.06 -1.30
CA LEU A 19 4.74 -3.76 -0.74
C LEU A 19 4.69 -2.29 -0.36
N SER A 20 3.75 -1.56 -0.94
CA SER A 20 3.41 -0.23 -0.47
C SER A 20 2.43 -0.33 0.69
N VAL A 21 2.71 0.42 1.76
CA VAL A 21 1.85 0.55 2.92
C VAL A 21 1.42 2.01 3.00
N VAL A 22 0.16 2.29 2.67
CA VAL A 22 -0.40 3.64 2.69
C VAL A 22 -1.34 3.76 3.88
N TRP A 23 -1.27 4.83 4.66
CA TRP A 23 -2.20 5.00 5.78
C TRP A 23 -2.63 6.44 6.06
N THR A 24 -3.78 6.55 6.71
CA THR A 24 -4.39 7.82 7.11
C THR A 24 -5.29 7.65 8.35
N LYS A 25 -5.47 8.72 9.12
CA LYS A 25 -6.50 8.81 10.18
C LYS A 25 -7.89 9.11 9.60
N ASN A 26 -7.96 9.67 8.40
CA ASN A 26 -9.22 10.05 7.74
C ASN A 26 -9.51 9.12 6.55
N LYS A 27 -10.53 8.26 6.68
CA LYS A 27 -10.95 7.33 5.61
C LYS A 27 -11.28 7.98 4.26
N THR A 28 -11.60 9.27 4.24
CA THR A 28 -11.96 9.99 3.00
C THR A 28 -10.76 10.58 2.28
N GLU A 29 -9.58 10.62 2.90
CA GLU A 29 -8.37 11.22 2.34
C GLU A 29 -7.96 10.60 0.98
N PRO A 30 -7.96 9.27 0.80
CA PRO A 30 -7.62 8.67 -0.50
C PRO A 30 -8.58 9.12 -1.61
N CYS A 31 -9.87 9.24 -1.31
CA CYS A 31 -10.87 9.73 -2.27
C CYS A 31 -10.63 11.20 -2.63
N LYS A 32 -10.22 12.05 -1.68
CA LYS A 32 -9.87 13.45 -1.97
C LYS A 32 -8.69 13.55 -2.92
N ILE A 33 -7.62 12.78 -2.67
CA ILE A 33 -6.42 12.72 -3.51
C ILE A 33 -6.80 12.27 -4.94
N LYS A 34 -7.58 11.20 -5.04
CA LYS A 34 -8.08 10.71 -6.33
C LYS A 34 -8.91 11.76 -7.07
N ASN A 35 -9.84 12.42 -6.39
CA ASN A 35 -10.69 13.44 -6.99
C ASN A 35 -9.89 14.68 -7.45
N GLU A 36 -8.83 15.05 -6.73
CA GLU A 36 -7.93 16.13 -7.17
C GLU A 36 -7.19 15.74 -8.44
N ALA A 37 -6.69 14.50 -8.53
CA ALA A 37 -6.01 14.00 -9.73
C ALA A 37 -6.96 13.93 -10.94
N LEU A 38 -8.20 13.46 -10.73
CA LEU A 38 -9.26 13.42 -11.74
C LEU A 38 -9.53 14.79 -12.36
N LYS A 39 -9.59 15.85 -11.54
CA LYS A 39 -9.74 17.24 -12.00
C LYS A 39 -8.58 17.68 -12.90
N LYS A 40 -7.33 17.31 -12.56
CA LYS A 40 -6.14 17.67 -13.34
C LYS A 40 -6.13 17.01 -14.72
N ILE A 41 -6.57 15.76 -14.82
CA ILE A 41 -6.66 15.04 -16.10
C ILE A 41 -8.01 15.24 -16.82
N ARG A 42 -8.88 16.12 -16.32
CA ARG A 42 -10.21 16.43 -16.87
C ARG A 42 -11.09 15.19 -17.08
N LYS A 43 -11.05 14.22 -16.16
CA LYS A 43 -11.90 13.02 -16.19
C LYS A 43 -12.84 13.01 -14.98
N GLU A 44 -14.11 12.69 -15.19
CA GLU A 44 -15.08 12.54 -14.08
C GLU A 44 -14.88 11.21 -13.33
N LYS A 45 -14.54 10.16 -14.08
CA LYS A 45 -14.30 8.81 -13.53
C LYS A 45 -13.13 8.18 -14.25
N TYR A 46 -12.17 7.71 -13.47
CA TYR A 46 -11.00 6.98 -13.96
C TYR A 46 -10.55 5.99 -12.89
N HIS A 47 -9.99 4.86 -13.33
CA HIS A 47 -9.36 3.88 -12.45
C HIS A 47 -7.87 3.96 -12.72
N PHE A 48 -7.13 4.56 -11.79
CA PHE A 48 -5.69 4.70 -11.92
C PHE A 48 -5.02 3.34 -11.73
N HIS A 49 -4.20 2.93 -12.68
CA HIS A 49 -3.35 1.76 -12.53
C HIS A 49 -2.00 2.02 -13.20
N PHE A 50 -0.93 2.06 -12.40
CA PHE A 50 0.37 2.58 -12.85
C PHE A 50 0.86 1.91 -14.13
N LYS A 51 0.67 0.59 -14.25
CA LYS A 51 1.09 -0.18 -15.43
C LYS A 51 0.36 0.21 -16.71
N ASN A 52 -0.92 0.56 -16.62
CA ASN A 52 -1.79 0.82 -17.77
C ASN A 52 -1.86 2.29 -18.15
N ASP A 53 -1.62 3.17 -17.18
CA ASP A 53 -1.73 4.61 -17.37
C ASP A 53 -0.57 5.13 -18.21
N ASP A 54 -0.81 6.14 -19.06
CA ASP A 54 0.24 6.83 -19.80
C ASP A 54 1.09 7.73 -18.89
N ASP A 55 2.19 8.26 -19.42
CA ASP A 55 3.14 9.04 -18.63
C ASP A 55 2.54 10.35 -18.08
N GLU A 56 1.59 10.97 -18.78
CA GLU A 56 0.94 12.19 -18.30
C GLU A 56 0.05 11.90 -17.10
N ILE A 57 -0.78 10.85 -17.20
CA ILE A 57 -1.65 10.40 -16.11
C ILE A 57 -0.82 9.95 -14.92
N ARG A 58 0.26 9.18 -15.16
CA ARG A 58 1.19 8.74 -14.11
C ARG A 58 1.77 9.92 -13.34
N LYS A 59 2.33 10.89 -14.05
CA LYS A 59 2.94 12.09 -13.45
C LYS A 59 1.90 12.91 -12.67
N ASN A 60 0.71 13.09 -13.22
CA ASN A 60 -0.36 13.86 -12.56
C ASN A 60 -0.82 13.20 -11.26
N PHE A 61 -1.07 11.89 -11.26
CA PHE A 61 -1.54 11.20 -10.07
C PHE A 61 -0.42 11.08 -9.03
N MET A 62 0.80 10.70 -9.44
CA MET A 62 1.94 10.61 -8.53
C MET A 62 2.25 11.97 -7.88
N ASN A 63 2.26 13.07 -8.64
CA ASN A 63 2.45 14.41 -8.08
C ASN A 63 1.35 14.79 -7.08
N THR A 64 0.10 14.36 -7.31
CA THR A 64 -1.01 14.62 -6.39
C THR A 64 -0.83 13.83 -5.09
N ILE A 65 -0.42 12.56 -5.18
CA ILE A 65 -0.07 11.74 -4.01
C ILE A 65 1.09 12.38 -3.22
N LEU A 66 2.17 12.77 -3.91
CA LEU A 66 3.37 13.36 -3.29
C LEU A 66 3.10 14.70 -2.61
N LYS A 67 2.14 15.50 -3.10
CA LYS A 67 1.74 16.76 -2.47
C LYS A 67 0.70 16.61 -1.36
N SER A 68 0.04 15.46 -1.26
CA SER A 68 -1.00 15.20 -0.25
C SER A 68 -0.44 14.96 1.16
N SER A 69 -1.31 14.92 2.17
CA SER A 69 -0.95 14.57 3.55
C SER A 69 -0.86 13.06 3.82
N ILE A 70 -1.09 12.22 2.81
CA ILE A 70 -1.12 10.77 3.00
C ILE A 70 0.28 10.25 3.33
N ASN A 71 0.33 9.35 4.32
CA ASN A 71 1.55 8.70 4.73
C ASN A 71 1.72 7.40 3.98
N PHE A 72 2.97 7.06 3.67
CA PHE A 72 3.27 5.78 3.07
C PHE A 72 4.70 5.31 3.39
N GLY A 73 4.87 4.00 3.37
CA GLY A 73 6.14 3.31 3.54
C GLY A 73 6.25 2.13 2.59
N ILE A 74 7.44 1.57 2.49
CA ILE A 74 7.73 0.43 1.61
C ILE A 74 8.29 -0.71 2.45
N ILE A 75 7.80 -1.92 2.18
CA ILE A 75 8.38 -3.17 2.66
C ILE A 75 8.91 -3.94 1.45
N LEU A 76 10.20 -4.25 1.46
CA LEU A 76 10.85 -5.12 0.49
C LEU A 76 10.91 -6.52 1.05
N THR A 77 10.39 -7.48 0.30
CA THR A 77 10.32 -8.88 0.72
C THR A 77 10.47 -9.79 -0.51
N GLU A 78 10.38 -11.10 -0.31
CA GLU A 78 10.23 -12.09 -1.38
C GLU A 78 8.75 -12.29 -1.74
N TYR A 79 8.49 -12.85 -2.92
CA TYR A 79 7.13 -13.24 -3.29
C TYR A 79 6.65 -14.34 -2.32
N PRO A 80 5.48 -14.19 -1.66
CA PRO A 80 5.01 -15.17 -0.71
C PRO A 80 4.66 -16.49 -1.41
N SER A 81 5.38 -17.55 -1.05
CA SER A 81 5.18 -18.92 -1.52
C SER A 81 4.14 -19.68 -0.71
N SER A 82 3.85 -19.24 0.52
CA SER A 82 2.95 -19.93 1.44
C SER A 82 1.93 -18.99 2.10
N CYS A 83 0.89 -19.60 2.70
CA CYS A 83 -0.11 -18.88 3.49
C CYS A 83 0.52 -18.13 4.67
N SER A 84 1.53 -18.75 5.32
CA SER A 84 2.25 -18.14 6.45
C SER A 84 3.07 -16.94 6.01
N GLU A 85 3.80 -17.04 4.89
CA GLU A 85 4.56 -15.92 4.32
C GLU A 85 3.65 -14.78 3.89
N TYR A 86 2.54 -15.08 3.22
CA TYR A 86 1.58 -14.06 2.84
C TYR A 86 1.04 -13.32 4.08
N ALA A 87 0.60 -14.06 5.10
CA ALA A 87 0.12 -13.48 6.37
C ALA A 87 1.19 -12.65 7.08
N ARG A 88 2.44 -13.13 7.10
CA ARG A 88 3.58 -12.39 7.66
C ARG A 88 3.82 -11.10 6.89
N TYR A 89 4.05 -11.17 5.59
CA TYR A 89 4.49 -10.04 4.78
C TYR A 89 3.41 -8.97 4.60
N TYR A 90 2.18 -9.38 4.27
CA TYR A 90 1.10 -8.44 3.92
C TYR A 90 0.34 -7.88 5.12
N ILE A 91 0.45 -8.50 6.30
CA ILE A 91 -0.35 -8.11 7.46
C ILE A 91 0.54 -7.88 8.67
N ALA A 92 1.27 -8.90 9.15
CA ALA A 92 2.00 -8.77 10.40
C ALA A 92 3.13 -7.74 10.30
N GLU A 93 3.90 -7.78 9.22
CA GLU A 93 5.00 -6.84 9.00
C GLU A 93 4.49 -5.42 8.67
N VAL A 94 3.34 -5.32 7.99
CA VAL A 94 2.63 -4.04 7.85
C VAL A 94 2.29 -3.47 9.23
N ILE A 95 1.68 -4.28 10.10
CA ILE A 95 1.31 -3.89 11.47
C ILE A 95 2.52 -3.49 12.31
N ASN A 96 3.57 -4.30 12.30
CA ASN A 96 4.75 -4.12 13.13
C ASN A 96 5.51 -2.85 12.76
N ASN A 97 5.52 -2.46 11.48
CA ASN A 97 6.26 -1.30 10.98
C ASN A 97 5.43 -0.01 10.85
N LEU A 98 4.10 -0.08 11.02
CA LEU A 98 3.26 1.12 11.03
C LEU A 98 3.60 2.01 12.23
N PRO A 99 3.93 3.31 12.03
CA PRO A 99 4.26 4.24 13.11
C PRO A 99 2.99 4.78 13.79
N VAL A 100 2.15 3.87 14.30
CA VAL A 100 0.91 4.16 15.02
C VAL A 100 1.05 3.83 16.50
N GLU A 101 0.30 4.52 17.35
CA GLU A 101 0.29 4.27 18.80
C GLU A 101 -0.23 2.85 19.13
N GLU A 102 0.27 2.28 20.22
CA GLU A 102 -0.28 1.04 20.77
C GLU A 102 -1.77 1.19 21.13
N ASN A 103 -2.48 0.07 21.14
CA ASN A 103 -3.93 -0.02 21.37
C ASN A 103 -4.79 0.76 20.36
N SER A 104 -4.21 1.20 19.23
CA SER A 104 -4.95 1.77 18.12
C SER A 104 -5.77 0.71 17.38
N ARG A 105 -6.83 1.15 16.72
CA ARG A 105 -7.59 0.35 15.76
C ARG A 105 -7.03 0.55 14.35
N VAL A 106 -6.70 -0.54 13.67
CA VAL A 106 -6.18 -0.54 12.31
C VAL A 106 -7.12 -1.29 11.39
N VAL A 107 -7.63 -0.63 10.36
CA VAL A 107 -8.43 -1.26 9.30
C VAL A 107 -7.53 -1.42 8.08
N ILE A 108 -7.14 -2.66 7.78
CA ILE A 108 -6.19 -2.98 6.71
C ILE A 108 -6.97 -3.50 5.51
N THR A 109 -6.83 -2.83 4.37
CA THR A 109 -7.35 -3.25 3.08
C THR A 109 -6.20 -3.74 2.22
N ILE A 110 -6.29 -4.97 1.74
CA ILE A 110 -5.23 -5.62 0.97
C ILE A 110 -5.80 -6.07 -0.37
N LYS A 111 -5.13 -5.78 -1.48
CA LYS A 111 -5.55 -6.29 -2.79
C LYS A 111 -5.26 -7.79 -2.90
N GLY A 112 -6.11 -8.56 -3.59
CA GLY A 112 -5.87 -9.98 -3.85
C GLY A 112 -6.01 -10.94 -2.66
N ILE A 113 -6.15 -10.46 -1.42
CA ILE A 113 -6.30 -11.30 -0.22
C ILE A 113 -7.48 -12.28 -0.28
N ASN A 114 -8.56 -11.93 -1.00
CA ASN A 114 -9.70 -12.82 -1.20
C ASN A 114 -9.31 -14.11 -1.92
N ASP A 115 -8.34 -14.08 -2.84
CA ASP A 115 -7.86 -15.28 -3.51
C ASP A 115 -7.10 -16.19 -2.55
N TRP A 116 -6.33 -15.60 -1.64
CA TRP A 116 -5.62 -16.36 -0.60
C TRP A 116 -6.61 -17.04 0.36
N ILE A 117 -7.62 -16.31 0.84
CA ILE A 117 -8.60 -16.86 1.77
C ILE A 117 -9.47 -17.93 1.07
N ASN A 118 -10.03 -17.61 -0.09
CA ASN A 118 -11.08 -18.45 -0.69
C ASN A 118 -10.56 -19.56 -1.60
N LYS A 119 -9.57 -19.25 -2.46
CA LYS A 119 -9.02 -20.22 -3.43
C LYS A 119 -7.91 -21.06 -2.79
N LYS A 120 -6.95 -20.41 -2.13
CA LYS A 120 -5.83 -21.10 -1.46
C LYS A 120 -6.17 -21.63 -0.06
N LYS A 121 -7.41 -21.42 0.41
CA LYS A 121 -7.91 -21.87 1.73
C LYS A 121 -7.02 -21.45 2.90
N CYS A 122 -6.42 -20.26 2.79
CA CYS A 122 -5.50 -19.75 3.78
C CYS A 122 -6.23 -19.25 5.03
N LYS A 123 -5.83 -19.78 6.19
CA LYS A 123 -6.32 -19.34 7.50
C LYS A 123 -5.55 -18.11 7.99
N ILE A 124 -5.74 -16.98 7.28
CA ILE A 124 -4.97 -15.75 7.48
C ILE A 124 -4.88 -15.33 8.96
N ASN A 125 -5.99 -15.30 9.69
CA ASN A 125 -5.99 -14.83 11.08
C ASN A 125 -5.14 -15.71 12.02
N GLU A 126 -5.15 -17.04 11.80
CA GLU A 126 -4.35 -18.00 12.59
C GLU A 126 -2.85 -17.87 12.28
N GLU A 127 -2.49 -17.54 11.03
CA GLU A 127 -1.09 -17.34 10.64
C GLU A 127 -0.57 -15.98 11.14
N VAL A 128 -1.36 -14.92 11.01
CA VAL A 128 -0.96 -13.55 11.39
C VAL A 128 -0.58 -13.43 12.86
N ILE A 129 -1.34 -14.06 13.77
CA ILE A 129 -1.13 -13.92 15.22
C ILE A 129 0.25 -14.40 15.67
N ARG A 130 0.89 -15.30 14.91
CA ARG A 130 2.24 -15.81 15.20
C ARG A 130 3.34 -14.76 15.00
N TRP A 131 3.06 -13.72 14.22
CA TRP A 131 4.05 -12.76 13.74
C TRP A 131 3.82 -11.32 14.24
N ILE A 132 2.62 -10.99 14.71
CA ILE A 132 2.35 -9.66 15.28
C ILE A 132 3.09 -9.51 16.61
N ARG A 133 3.90 -8.46 16.69
CA ARG A 133 4.61 -8.06 17.91
C ARG A 133 3.99 -6.81 18.54
N LYS A 134 3.27 -6.03 17.74
CA LYS A 134 2.67 -4.76 18.15
C LYS A 134 1.27 -4.96 18.72
N ARG A 135 1.00 -4.39 19.89
CA ARG A 135 -0.34 -4.44 20.51
C ARG A 135 -1.30 -3.50 19.78
N ILE A 136 -2.01 -4.00 18.78
CA ILE A 136 -3.04 -3.27 18.03
C ILE A 136 -4.30 -4.11 17.81
N PHE A 137 -5.44 -3.45 17.65
CA PHE A 137 -6.67 -4.10 17.22
C PHE A 137 -6.81 -3.95 15.71
N TYR A 138 -6.73 -5.04 14.95
CA TYR A 138 -6.81 -4.98 13.49
C TYR A 138 -8.09 -5.62 12.94
N THR A 139 -8.52 -5.11 11.79
CA THR A 139 -9.60 -5.70 10.98
C THR A 139 -9.16 -5.72 9.53
N ILE A 140 -9.32 -6.86 8.87
CA ILE A 140 -8.99 -7.03 7.45
C ILE A 140 -10.25 -6.72 6.63
N LYS A 141 -10.11 -5.89 5.60
CA LYS A 141 -11.16 -5.54 4.65
C LYS A 141 -10.74 -5.82 3.21
N PHE A 142 -11.75 -5.88 2.36
CA PHE A 142 -11.64 -6.08 0.93
C PHE A 142 -12.35 -4.93 0.21
N ASN A 143 -11.87 -4.53 -0.96
CA ASN A 143 -12.56 -3.62 -1.90
C ASN A 143 -12.66 -2.12 -1.53
N ASP A 144 -11.60 -1.49 -1.01
CA ASP A 144 -11.48 -0.01 -1.08
C ASP A 144 -10.63 0.39 -2.29
N LYS A 145 -11.24 1.03 -3.29
CA LYS A 145 -10.57 1.28 -4.58
C LYS A 145 -9.56 2.43 -4.51
N ALA A 146 -9.89 3.55 -3.88
CA ALA A 146 -9.04 4.74 -3.97
C ALA A 146 -7.71 4.57 -3.22
N GLY A 147 -7.76 3.99 -2.01
CA GLY A 147 -6.53 3.72 -1.24
C GLY A 147 -5.64 2.66 -1.88
N LEU A 148 -6.23 1.61 -2.48
CA LEU A 148 -5.47 0.60 -3.22
C LEU A 148 -4.85 1.16 -4.51
N GLU A 149 -5.53 2.06 -5.23
CA GLU A 149 -4.94 2.74 -6.40
C GLU A 149 -3.71 3.59 -6.01
N ILE A 150 -3.75 4.26 -4.85
CA ILE A 150 -2.59 4.99 -4.33
C ILE A 150 -1.45 4.03 -3.95
N ALA A 151 -1.79 2.91 -3.30
CA ALA A 151 -0.80 1.90 -2.92
C ALA A 151 -0.13 1.26 -4.15
N ASP A 152 -0.89 0.91 -5.19
CA ASP A 152 -0.42 0.42 -6.50
C ASP A 152 0.60 1.38 -7.11
N TYR A 153 0.25 2.67 -7.13
CA TYR A 153 1.08 3.72 -7.68
C TYR A 153 2.39 3.87 -6.93
N ILE A 154 2.36 3.89 -5.59
CA ILE A 154 3.57 4.00 -4.77
C ILE A 154 4.47 2.77 -4.93
N ALA A 155 3.90 1.56 -4.88
CA ALA A 155 4.67 0.32 -5.05
C ALA A 155 5.32 0.25 -6.44
N SER A 156 4.56 0.61 -7.47
CA SER A 156 5.01 0.56 -8.86
C SER A 156 6.00 1.66 -9.19
N ALA A 157 5.77 2.89 -8.73
CA ALA A 157 6.71 3.99 -8.87
C ALA A 157 8.03 3.65 -8.15
N TYR A 158 7.98 3.15 -6.91
CA TYR A 158 9.18 2.75 -6.18
C TYR A 158 9.95 1.66 -6.93
N THR A 159 9.25 0.63 -7.39
CA THR A 159 9.84 -0.46 -8.17
C THR A 159 10.47 0.06 -9.46
N TYR A 160 9.79 0.95 -10.18
CA TYR A 160 10.28 1.58 -11.39
C TYR A 160 11.54 2.43 -11.14
N CYS A 161 11.54 3.23 -10.08
CA CYS A 161 12.65 4.10 -9.68
C CYS A 161 13.96 3.35 -9.38
N LYS A 162 13.90 2.04 -9.07
CA LYS A 162 15.10 1.20 -8.93
C LYS A 162 15.77 0.84 -10.25
N PHE A 163 15.09 1.00 -11.38
CA PHE A 163 15.64 0.68 -12.71
C PHE A 163 15.73 1.90 -13.63
N GLN A 164 14.89 2.92 -13.40
CA GLN A 164 14.86 4.13 -14.21
C GLN A 164 14.63 5.34 -13.31
N LYS A 165 15.56 6.29 -13.32
CA LYS A 165 15.43 7.54 -12.56
C LYS A 165 14.54 8.53 -13.34
N ASP A 166 13.53 9.06 -12.66
CA ASP A 166 12.68 10.18 -13.12
C ASP A 166 12.50 11.17 -11.94
N ASN A 167 11.98 12.37 -12.21
CA ASN A 167 11.90 13.49 -11.26
C ASN A 167 11.06 13.16 -10.00
N PHE A 168 10.09 12.26 -10.08
CA PHE A 168 9.31 11.86 -8.90
C PHE A 168 10.03 10.85 -7.99
N CYS A 169 11.12 10.22 -8.44
CA CYS A 169 11.81 9.19 -7.67
C CYS A 169 12.43 9.72 -6.39
N GLU A 170 13.14 10.85 -6.47
CA GLU A 170 13.73 11.50 -5.31
C GLU A 170 12.65 12.01 -4.34
N LEU A 171 11.58 12.61 -4.88
CA LEU A 171 10.44 13.06 -4.07
C LEU A 171 9.73 11.90 -3.36
N LEU A 172 9.60 10.75 -4.04
CA LEU A 172 9.02 9.55 -3.46
C LEU A 172 9.89 9.04 -2.31
N GLU A 173 11.19 8.85 -2.55
CA GLU A 173 12.13 8.34 -1.55
C GLU A 173 12.22 9.28 -0.33
N ASN A 174 12.24 10.59 -0.54
CA ASN A 174 12.27 11.59 0.54
C ASN A 174 10.97 11.63 1.36
N LYS A 175 9.83 11.27 0.76
CA LYS A 175 8.53 11.27 1.44
C LYS A 175 8.24 9.95 2.18
N LEU A 176 9.00 8.88 1.92
CA LEU A 176 8.82 7.61 2.61
C LEU A 176 8.95 7.81 4.12
N THR A 177 7.89 7.44 4.85
CA THR A 177 7.92 7.46 6.30
C THR A 177 8.74 6.30 6.86
N PHE A 178 8.80 5.18 6.15
CA PHE A 178 9.69 4.06 6.45
C PHE A 178 10.03 3.25 5.19
N LEU A 179 11.18 2.59 5.23
CA LEU A 179 11.61 1.59 4.27
C LEU A 179 12.19 0.41 5.05
N VAL A 180 11.60 -0.77 4.91
CA VAL A 180 12.02 -1.98 5.62
C VAL A 180 12.33 -3.08 4.62
N ARG A 181 13.35 -3.89 4.91
CA ARG A 181 13.69 -5.08 4.14
C ARG A 181 13.54 -6.31 5.02
N ILE A 182 12.62 -7.19 4.65
CA ILE A 182 12.43 -8.48 5.29
C ILE A 182 13.36 -9.47 4.61
N ARG A 183 14.07 -10.26 5.41
CA ARG A 183 14.84 -11.43 5.00
C ARG A 183 14.14 -12.68 5.53
#